data_AF-A0AA86RCU1-F1
#
_entry.id   AF-A0AA86RCU1-F1
#
_cell.length_a   1.000
_cell.length_b   1.000
_cell.length_c   1.000
_cell.angle_alpha   90.00
_cell.angle_beta   90.00
_cell.angle_gamma   90.00
#
_symmetry.space_group_name_H-M   'P 1'
#
loop_
_entity.id
_entity.type
_entity.pdbx_description
1 polymer ?
#
loop_
_entity_poly.entity_id
_entity_poly.type
_entity_poly.pdbx_seq_one_letter_code
_entity_poly.pdbx_strand_id
1 'polypeptide(L)'
;MMLTILSVLSRDSLGCQLCQQGVDVVYDLLESGATKEAIEAGLQKICNVFPDGEWKRDCEVFIVAEYEKIISILEADFPSSTLCTLMGACEYPLPPISSTCEMCMIGMIFLEDLASNELGLELVEFVLDYVCEIFPDSWYSDCQKFVNQEYEKLIVFVDNQFPPEYVCTVTGQCEFPIDPKEEGMCQFCQGAFTFMYDLFDFQSETGSNVIEIALDYVCYLFEEGATRDQCFIFINQEYDNLVHYIENEFSPKAICSLIDACDYEDPVYETECEFCRIFYQLALDLISFDATEDAIMELMEHICVIFDSKVAQKTCKIFIDKNFDKLIESLVQKYPTELACEMFGACTM
;
A
#
# COMPACT_ATOMS: atom_id res chain seq x y z
N MET A 1 -21.50 -4.85 43.11
CA MET A 1 -20.25 -4.07 43.15
C MET A 1 -19.09 -5.01 43.47
N MET A 2 -18.60 -5.74 42.45
CA MET A 2 -17.35 -6.54 42.44
C MET A 2 -17.34 -7.37 41.15
N LEU A 3 -17.33 -6.71 39.98
CA LEU A 3 -17.33 -7.41 38.68
C LEU A 3 -16.53 -6.67 37.58
N THR A 4 -15.62 -5.76 37.93
CA THR A 4 -14.95 -4.90 36.92
C THR A 4 -13.46 -4.64 37.16
N ILE A 5 -12.74 -5.51 37.88
CA ILE A 5 -11.29 -5.30 38.15
C ILE A 5 -10.40 -6.45 37.59
N LEU A 6 -10.96 -7.52 37.04
CA LEU A 6 -10.18 -8.66 36.53
C LEU A 6 -9.82 -8.59 35.03
N SER A 7 -10.26 -7.57 34.28
CA SER A 7 -10.00 -7.44 32.83
C SER A 7 -8.99 -6.35 32.46
N VAL A 8 -8.29 -5.76 33.45
CA VAL A 8 -7.27 -4.72 33.24
C VAL A 8 -5.86 -5.23 33.64
N LEU A 9 -5.72 -6.51 33.99
CA LEU A 9 -4.50 -7.12 34.56
C LEU A 9 -3.86 -8.20 33.67
N SER A 10 -3.96 -8.13 32.34
CA SER A 10 -3.24 -9.06 31.44
C SER A 10 -2.20 -8.42 30.52
N ARG A 11 -1.87 -7.13 30.72
CA ARG A 11 -0.64 -6.54 30.15
C ARG A 11 0.61 -6.75 31.02
N ASP A 12 0.44 -7.29 32.22
CA ASP A 12 1.46 -7.40 33.27
C ASP A 12 1.59 -8.85 33.77
N SER A 13 1.70 -9.82 32.86
CA SER A 13 2.15 -11.14 33.28
C SER A 13 3.56 -10.98 33.88
N LEU A 14 3.87 -11.72 34.95
CA LEU A 14 5.23 -11.70 35.51
C LEU A 14 6.27 -12.04 34.43
N GLY A 15 5.91 -12.90 33.47
CA GLY A 15 6.73 -13.22 32.30
C GLY A 15 6.98 -12.00 31.40
N CYS A 16 5.94 -11.22 31.08
CA CYS A 16 6.04 -10.00 30.29
C CYS A 16 6.94 -8.96 30.96
N GLN A 17 6.75 -8.72 32.27
CA GLN A 17 7.56 -7.77 33.04
C GLN A 17 9.03 -8.19 33.09
N LEU A 18 9.30 -9.46 33.34
CA LEU A 18 10.67 -9.98 33.37
C LEU A 18 11.32 -9.93 31.99
N CYS A 19 10.56 -10.18 30.93
CA CYS A 19 11.06 -10.03 29.57
C CYS A 19 11.44 -8.57 29.29
N GLN A 20 10.55 -7.62 29.56
CA GLN A 20 10.81 -6.19 29.29
C GLN A 20 12.02 -5.70 30.05
N GLN A 21 12.11 -6.01 31.35
CA GLN A 21 13.29 -5.70 32.16
C GLN A 21 14.56 -6.34 31.63
N GLY A 22 14.47 -7.57 31.11
CA GLY A 22 15.60 -8.25 30.50
C GLY A 22 16.10 -7.53 29.24
N VAL A 23 15.17 -7.12 28.37
CA VAL A 23 15.47 -6.35 27.16
C VAL A 23 16.05 -4.98 27.50
N ASP A 24 15.45 -4.24 28.45
CA ASP A 24 15.94 -2.92 28.88
C ASP A 24 17.38 -3.00 29.43
N VAL A 25 17.71 -4.06 30.18
CA VAL A 25 19.08 -4.30 30.65
C VAL A 25 20.04 -4.54 29.49
N VAL A 26 19.60 -5.20 28.42
CA VAL A 26 20.43 -5.41 27.22
C VAL A 26 20.63 -4.09 26.48
N TYR A 27 19.61 -3.23 26.39
CA TYR A 27 19.75 -1.88 25.84
C TYR A 27 20.73 -1.02 26.64
N ASP A 28 20.64 -1.01 27.97
CA ASP A 28 21.60 -0.31 28.84
C ASP A 28 23.05 -0.76 28.57
N LEU A 29 23.26 -2.06 28.33
CA LEU A 29 24.59 -2.60 28.00
C LEU A 29 25.08 -2.12 26.63
N LEU A 30 24.22 -2.13 25.61
CA LEU A 30 24.52 -1.64 24.28
C LEU A 30 24.90 -0.14 24.30
N GLU A 31 24.07 0.69 24.95
CA GLU A 31 24.32 2.13 25.08
C GLU A 31 25.62 2.45 25.84
N SER A 32 25.97 1.61 26.83
CA SER A 32 27.21 1.78 27.61
C SER A 32 28.49 1.42 26.84
N GLY A 33 28.36 0.92 25.60
CA GLY A 33 29.49 0.46 24.78
C GLY A 33 30.10 -0.84 25.28
N ALA A 34 29.29 -1.75 25.82
CA ALA A 34 29.74 -3.08 26.24
C ALA A 34 30.37 -3.86 25.07
N THR A 35 31.38 -4.68 25.36
CA THR A 35 32.00 -5.50 24.30
C THR A 35 31.06 -6.61 23.86
N LYS A 36 31.24 -7.10 22.62
CA LYS A 36 30.52 -8.25 22.08
C LYS A 36 30.49 -9.43 23.06
N GLU A 37 31.64 -9.76 23.65
CA GLU A 37 31.76 -10.86 24.60
C GLU A 37 30.95 -10.62 25.89
N ALA A 38 30.84 -9.37 26.33
CA ALA A 38 30.06 -9.01 27.51
C ALA A 38 28.55 -9.13 27.26
N ILE A 39 28.09 -8.70 26.07
CA ILE A 39 26.69 -8.81 25.67
C ILE A 39 26.31 -10.28 25.45
N GLU A 40 27.12 -11.05 24.73
CA GLU A 40 26.90 -12.49 24.54
C GLU A 40 26.84 -13.23 25.88
N ALA A 41 27.77 -12.95 26.80
CA ALA A 41 27.75 -13.53 28.13
C ALA A 41 26.52 -13.09 28.95
N GLY A 42 25.99 -11.88 28.69
CA GLY A 42 24.74 -11.40 29.24
C GLY A 42 23.55 -12.22 28.74
N LEU A 43 23.42 -12.36 27.42
CA LEU A 43 22.39 -13.16 26.77
C LEU A 43 22.45 -14.62 27.23
N GLN A 44 23.64 -15.23 27.29
CA GLN A 44 23.82 -16.61 27.78
C GLN A 44 23.31 -16.83 29.21
N LYS A 45 23.25 -15.78 30.05
CA LYS A 45 22.68 -15.92 31.40
C LYS A 45 21.19 -16.20 31.37
N ILE A 46 20.47 -15.78 30.32
CA ILE A 46 19.04 -16.06 30.14
C ILE A 46 18.81 -17.57 30.10
N CYS A 47 19.73 -18.33 29.49
CA CYS A 47 19.62 -19.79 29.42
C CYS A 47 19.67 -20.48 30.79
N ASN A 48 20.20 -19.82 31.83
CA ASN A 48 20.19 -20.35 33.20
C ASN A 48 18.82 -20.31 33.88
N VAL A 49 17.83 -19.68 33.25
CA VAL A 49 16.42 -19.78 33.68
C VAL A 49 15.90 -21.21 33.42
N PHE A 50 16.38 -21.88 32.37
CA PHE A 50 16.02 -23.25 32.07
C PHE A 50 16.80 -24.24 32.96
N PRO A 51 16.16 -25.31 33.47
CA PRO A 51 16.86 -26.38 34.17
C PRO A 51 17.94 -27.03 33.29
N ASP A 52 18.97 -27.61 33.92
CA ASP A 52 20.00 -28.34 33.20
C ASP A 52 19.38 -29.47 32.36
N GLY A 53 19.64 -29.47 31.05
CA GLY A 53 18.97 -30.36 30.12
C GLY A 53 19.11 -29.92 28.67
N GLU A 54 18.17 -30.37 27.84
CA GLU A 54 18.12 -30.07 26.41
C GLU A 54 17.79 -28.60 26.14
N TRP A 55 16.70 -28.08 26.71
CA TRP A 55 16.28 -26.68 26.57
C TRP A 55 17.37 -25.65 26.90
N LYS A 56 18.11 -25.85 27.99
CA LYS A 56 19.24 -24.97 28.34
C LYS A 56 20.34 -25.00 27.29
N ARG A 57 20.69 -26.20 26.79
CA ARG A 57 21.71 -26.38 25.75
C ARG A 57 21.27 -25.76 24.43
N ASP A 58 20.01 -25.94 24.06
CA ASP A 58 19.47 -25.41 22.81
C ASP A 58 19.40 -23.88 22.86
N CYS A 59 19.02 -23.31 24.02
CA CYS A 59 19.14 -21.87 24.26
C CYS A 59 20.58 -21.37 24.12
N GLU A 60 21.56 -22.04 24.75
CA GLU A 60 22.97 -21.66 24.67
C GLU A 60 23.48 -21.72 23.22
N VAL A 61 23.11 -22.76 22.47
CA VAL A 61 23.46 -22.92 21.04
C VAL A 61 22.80 -21.84 20.19
N PHE A 62 21.52 -21.55 20.42
CA PHE A 62 20.76 -20.52 19.69
C PHE A 62 21.39 -19.14 19.87
N ILE A 63 21.71 -18.74 21.10
CA ILE A 63 22.31 -17.43 21.37
C ILE A 63 23.65 -17.27 20.66
N VAL A 64 24.48 -18.33 20.64
CA VAL A 64 25.76 -18.28 19.92
C VAL A 64 25.57 -18.26 18.40
N ALA A 65 24.64 -19.06 17.89
CA ALA A 65 24.41 -19.20 16.45
C ALA A 65 23.77 -17.94 15.84
N GLU A 66 22.81 -17.34 16.54
CA GLU A 66 22.02 -16.21 16.06
C GLU A 66 22.50 -14.87 16.65
N TYR A 67 23.66 -14.82 17.32
CA TYR A 67 24.17 -13.62 18.00
C TYR A 67 24.11 -12.37 17.13
N GLU A 68 24.66 -12.42 15.92
CA GLU A 68 24.70 -11.24 15.01
C GLU A 68 23.30 -10.74 14.67
N LYS A 69 22.34 -11.65 14.45
CA LYS A 69 20.94 -11.29 14.18
C LYS A 69 20.25 -10.74 15.41
N ILE A 70 20.49 -11.32 16.59
CA ILE A 70 19.95 -10.80 17.86
C ILE A 70 20.43 -9.37 18.07
N ILE A 71 21.72 -9.08 17.80
CA ILE A 71 22.25 -7.71 17.88
C ILE A 71 21.61 -6.80 16.84
N SER A 72 21.50 -7.23 15.58
CA SER A 72 20.82 -6.46 14.53
C SER A 72 19.39 -6.06 14.92
N ILE A 73 18.63 -6.99 15.52
CA ILE A 73 17.27 -6.72 16.04
C ILE A 73 17.28 -5.70 17.17
N LEU A 74 18.24 -5.81 18.10
CA LEU A 74 18.35 -4.88 19.21
C LEU A 74 18.82 -3.49 18.73
N GLU A 75 19.71 -3.42 17.75
CA GLU A 75 20.17 -2.15 17.16
C GLU A 75 19.06 -1.42 16.39
N ALA A 76 18.00 -2.13 15.97
CA ALA A 76 16.77 -1.53 15.44
C ALA A 76 15.91 -0.80 16.50
N ASP A 77 16.35 -0.76 17.76
CA ASP A 77 15.81 0.05 18.88
C ASP A 77 14.30 -0.08 19.09
N PHE A 78 13.80 -1.32 19.00
CA PHE A 78 12.41 -1.61 19.30
C PHE A 78 12.05 -1.37 20.77
N PRO A 79 10.83 -0.92 21.09
CA PRO A 79 10.35 -0.92 22.46
C PRO A 79 10.44 -2.33 23.07
N SER A 80 10.88 -2.45 24.31
CA SER A 80 11.00 -3.76 24.99
C SER A 80 9.67 -4.51 25.08
N SER A 81 8.56 -3.77 25.19
CA SER A 81 7.21 -4.36 25.09
C SER A 81 6.97 -5.06 23.75
N THR A 82 7.47 -4.49 22.66
CA THR A 82 7.28 -5.00 21.30
C THR A 82 8.07 -6.28 21.07
N LEU A 83 9.36 -6.29 21.44
CA LEU A 83 10.18 -7.50 21.39
C LEU A 83 9.60 -8.61 22.28
N CYS A 84 9.12 -8.26 23.47
CA CYS A 84 8.51 -9.24 24.37
C CYS A 84 7.16 -9.75 23.89
N THR A 85 6.41 -8.98 23.10
CA THR A 85 5.22 -9.47 22.39
C THR A 85 5.61 -10.44 21.27
N LEU A 86 6.62 -10.12 20.46
CA LEU A 86 7.14 -11.04 19.44
C LEU A 86 7.62 -12.37 20.04
N MET A 87 8.24 -12.32 21.21
CA MET A 87 8.68 -13.51 21.95
C MET A 87 7.54 -14.26 22.67
N GLY A 88 6.28 -13.82 22.52
CA GLY A 88 5.10 -14.40 23.18
C GLY A 88 5.05 -14.21 24.70
N ALA A 89 5.95 -13.40 25.28
CA ALA A 89 5.98 -13.14 26.71
C ALA A 89 4.92 -12.12 27.14
N CYS A 90 4.60 -11.16 26.25
CA CYS A 90 3.58 -10.15 26.43
C CYS A 90 2.38 -10.37 25.49
N GLU A 91 1.17 -10.19 26.00
CA GLU A 91 -0.04 -10.22 25.18
C GLU A 91 -0.09 -8.99 24.26
N TYR A 92 -0.32 -9.21 22.97
CA TYR A 92 -0.66 -8.13 22.06
C TYR A 92 -2.11 -7.69 22.30
N PRO A 93 -2.41 -6.39 22.46
CA PRO A 93 -3.77 -5.93 22.72
C PRO A 93 -4.63 -6.01 21.46
N LEU A 94 -5.22 -7.18 21.25
CA LEU A 94 -6.09 -7.44 20.11
C LEU A 94 -7.50 -6.85 20.30
N PRO A 95 -8.04 -6.13 19.30
CA PRO A 95 -9.49 -5.92 19.23
C PRO A 95 -10.21 -7.26 18.96
N PRO A 96 -11.54 -7.34 19.15
CA PRO A 96 -12.31 -8.52 18.75
C PRO A 96 -12.11 -8.82 17.27
N ILE A 97 -11.77 -10.08 16.96
CA ILE A 97 -11.54 -10.55 15.60
C ILE A 97 -12.74 -11.39 15.18
N SER A 98 -13.40 -10.98 14.10
CA SER A 98 -14.61 -11.60 13.58
C SER A 98 -14.51 -12.06 12.13
N SER A 99 -13.44 -11.68 11.41
CA SER A 99 -13.22 -12.03 10.01
C SER A 99 -11.74 -12.22 9.68
N THR A 100 -11.47 -12.84 8.53
CA THR A 100 -10.12 -12.93 7.94
C THR A 100 -9.57 -11.57 7.54
N CYS A 101 -10.43 -10.63 7.11
CA CYS A 101 -10.05 -9.24 6.85
C CYS A 101 -9.51 -8.57 8.11
N GLU A 102 -10.23 -8.63 9.23
CA GLU A 102 -9.78 -8.04 10.50
C GLU A 102 -8.49 -8.71 11.01
N MET A 103 -8.37 -10.04 10.90
CA MET A 103 -7.14 -10.76 11.22
C MET A 103 -5.97 -10.26 10.37
N CYS A 104 -6.16 -10.14 9.05
CA CYS A 104 -5.13 -9.65 8.14
C CYS A 104 -4.72 -8.21 8.49
N MET A 105 -5.70 -7.31 8.64
CA MET A 105 -5.44 -5.90 8.97
C MET A 105 -4.63 -5.76 10.24
N ILE A 106 -5.01 -6.48 11.30
CA ILE A 106 -4.28 -6.45 12.57
C ILE A 106 -2.86 -6.98 12.41
N GLY A 107 -2.68 -8.08 11.68
CA GLY A 107 -1.37 -8.66 11.40
C GLY A 107 -0.48 -7.68 10.64
N MET A 108 -0.98 -7.08 9.57
CA MET A 108 -0.25 -6.12 8.75
C MET A 108 0.07 -4.83 9.52
N ILE A 109 -0.84 -4.31 10.35
CA ILE A 109 -0.56 -3.16 11.23
C ILE A 109 0.54 -3.49 12.22
N PHE A 110 0.53 -4.70 12.79
CA PHE A 110 1.59 -5.14 13.69
C PHE A 110 2.94 -5.25 12.94
N LEU A 111 2.94 -5.73 11.69
CA LEU A 111 4.12 -5.75 10.83
C LEU A 111 4.62 -4.33 10.51
N GLU A 112 3.73 -3.37 10.26
CA GLU A 112 4.06 -1.96 10.00
C GLU A 112 4.66 -1.27 11.23
N ASP A 113 4.06 -1.46 12.41
CA ASP A 113 4.59 -0.95 13.68
C ASP A 113 6.02 -1.45 13.93
N LEU A 114 6.32 -2.68 13.51
CA LEU A 114 7.65 -3.26 13.53
C LEU A 114 8.54 -2.74 12.39
N ALA A 115 7.98 -2.50 11.21
CA ALA A 115 8.73 -2.08 10.02
C ALA A 115 9.15 -0.60 10.03
N SER A 116 8.65 0.19 10.98
CA SER A 116 8.89 1.64 11.10
C SER A 116 10.37 2.08 11.20
N ASN A 117 11.33 1.15 11.28
CA ASN A 117 12.78 1.42 11.42
C ASN A 117 13.66 0.92 10.26
N GLU A 118 13.16 0.87 9.00
CA GLU A 118 13.90 0.37 7.84
C GLU A 118 14.51 -1.02 8.11
N LEU A 119 13.64 -2.01 8.33
CA LEU A 119 14.08 -3.37 8.60
C LEU A 119 14.81 -3.95 7.39
N GLY A 120 15.97 -4.56 7.61
CA GLY A 120 16.58 -5.41 6.60
C GLY A 120 15.72 -6.66 6.33
N LEU A 121 15.81 -7.21 5.12
CA LEU A 121 15.05 -8.40 4.69
C LEU A 121 15.09 -9.57 5.69
N GLU A 122 16.23 -9.83 6.34
CA GLU A 122 16.36 -10.90 7.34
C GLU A 122 15.42 -10.73 8.54
N LEU A 123 15.10 -9.49 8.89
CA LEU A 123 14.22 -9.15 9.98
C LEU A 123 12.75 -9.22 9.57
N VAL A 124 12.44 -8.91 8.31
CA VAL A 124 11.11 -9.14 7.74
C VAL A 124 10.75 -10.63 7.80
N GLU A 125 11.65 -11.51 7.34
CA GLU A 125 11.46 -12.97 7.42
C GLU A 125 11.23 -13.44 8.86
N PHE A 126 12.05 -12.96 9.80
CA PHE A 126 11.89 -13.28 11.21
C PHE A 126 10.50 -12.86 11.71
N VAL A 127 10.09 -11.62 11.49
CA VAL A 127 8.81 -11.14 12.01
C VAL A 127 7.64 -11.91 11.40
N LEU A 128 7.69 -12.27 10.12
CA LEU A 128 6.65 -13.08 9.47
C LEU A 128 6.52 -14.47 10.11
N ASP A 129 7.60 -15.08 10.58
CA ASP A 129 7.54 -16.37 11.29
C ASP A 129 6.81 -16.27 12.64
N TYR A 130 6.84 -15.10 13.29
CA TYR A 130 6.25 -14.88 14.62
C TYR A 130 4.94 -14.10 14.63
N VAL A 131 4.53 -13.48 13.51
CA VAL A 131 3.32 -12.65 13.46
C VAL A 131 2.07 -13.40 13.92
N CYS A 132 2.01 -14.72 13.72
CA CYS A 132 0.86 -15.51 14.14
C CYS A 132 0.75 -15.75 15.65
N GLU A 133 1.83 -15.56 16.41
CA GLU A 133 1.86 -15.72 17.87
C GLU A 133 1.07 -14.63 18.60
N ILE A 134 0.80 -13.50 17.94
CA ILE A 134 -0.02 -12.44 18.53
C ILE A 134 -1.50 -12.83 18.61
N PHE A 135 -1.92 -13.80 17.78
CA PHE A 135 -3.31 -14.22 17.67
C PHE A 135 -3.69 -15.33 18.65
N PRO A 136 -4.95 -15.39 19.13
CA PRO A 136 -5.40 -16.50 19.96
C PRO A 136 -5.41 -17.81 19.18
N ASP A 137 -5.39 -18.94 19.88
CA ASP A 137 -5.43 -20.30 19.30
C ASP A 137 -6.50 -20.49 18.22
N SER A 138 -7.64 -19.79 18.33
CA SER A 138 -8.74 -19.88 17.35
C SER A 138 -8.38 -19.32 15.97
N TRP A 139 -7.42 -18.41 15.88
CA TRP A 139 -7.00 -17.73 14.66
C TRP A 139 -5.58 -18.10 14.23
N TYR A 140 -4.76 -18.63 15.14
CA TYR A 140 -3.39 -19.04 14.87
C TYR A 140 -3.25 -19.91 13.60
N SER A 141 -4.09 -20.94 13.45
CA SER A 141 -4.00 -21.83 12.28
C SER A 141 -4.38 -21.14 10.96
N ASP A 142 -5.29 -20.18 10.97
CA ASP A 142 -5.70 -19.47 9.75
C ASP A 142 -4.68 -18.40 9.39
N CYS A 143 -4.10 -17.72 10.39
CA CYS A 143 -2.93 -16.86 10.20
C CYS A 143 -1.77 -17.65 9.57
N GLN A 144 -1.41 -18.81 10.12
CA GLN A 144 -0.31 -19.61 9.58
C GLN A 144 -0.56 -20.02 8.13
N LYS A 145 -1.79 -20.38 7.76
CA LYS A 145 -2.10 -20.69 6.36
C LYS A 145 -1.89 -19.48 5.47
N PHE A 146 -2.41 -18.33 5.87
CA PHE A 146 -2.27 -17.07 5.14
C PHE A 146 -0.79 -16.69 4.95
N VAL A 147 -0.03 -16.63 6.05
CA VAL A 147 1.41 -16.29 6.01
C VAL A 147 2.19 -17.24 5.12
N ASN A 148 1.95 -18.56 5.24
CA ASN A 148 2.66 -19.54 4.40
C ASN A 148 2.26 -19.47 2.92
N GLN A 149 1.02 -19.11 2.61
CA GLN A 149 0.55 -18.99 1.23
C GLN A 149 1.09 -17.73 0.55
N GLU A 150 1.17 -16.64 1.31
CA GLU A 150 1.54 -15.32 0.78
C GLU A 150 2.96 -14.90 1.15
N TYR A 151 3.78 -15.80 1.73
CA TYR A 151 5.08 -15.50 2.34
C TYR A 151 5.98 -14.63 1.47
N GLU A 152 6.21 -15.04 0.21
CA GLU A 152 7.06 -14.29 -0.73
C GLU A 152 6.50 -12.89 -1.02
N LYS A 153 5.17 -12.74 -1.12
CA LYS A 153 4.54 -11.44 -1.36
C LYS A 153 4.54 -10.57 -0.12
N LEU A 154 4.33 -11.16 1.06
CA LEU A 154 4.37 -10.47 2.34
C LEU A 154 5.74 -9.84 2.59
N ILE A 155 6.83 -10.50 2.20
CA ILE A 155 8.17 -9.89 2.23
C ILE A 155 8.20 -8.62 1.38
N VAL A 156 7.75 -8.70 0.13
CA VAL A 156 7.71 -7.54 -0.78
C VAL A 156 6.83 -6.42 -0.22
N PHE A 157 5.66 -6.76 0.31
CA PHE A 157 4.72 -5.79 0.86
C PHE A 157 5.28 -5.07 2.09
N VAL A 158 5.91 -5.81 3.02
CA VAL A 158 6.50 -5.21 4.22
C VAL A 158 7.72 -4.37 3.86
N ASP A 159 8.61 -4.86 2.99
CA ASP A 159 9.82 -4.15 2.54
C ASP A 159 9.48 -2.83 1.83
N ASN A 160 8.40 -2.82 1.05
CA ASN A 160 7.92 -1.62 0.35
C ASN A 160 6.87 -0.82 1.15
N GLN A 161 6.64 -1.18 2.42
CA GLN A 161 5.71 -0.47 3.33
C GLN A 161 4.31 -0.30 2.74
N PHE A 162 3.78 -1.35 2.10
CA PHE A 162 2.46 -1.32 1.49
C PHE A 162 1.38 -1.16 2.58
N PRO A 163 0.38 -0.28 2.37
CA PRO A 163 -0.69 -0.08 3.35
C PRO A 163 -1.40 -1.40 3.69
N PRO A 164 -1.70 -1.67 4.98
CA PRO A 164 -2.41 -2.87 5.40
C PRO A 164 -3.70 -3.14 4.60
N GLU A 165 -4.48 -2.09 4.32
CA GLU A 165 -5.72 -2.18 3.57
C GLU A 165 -5.49 -2.65 2.13
N TYR A 166 -4.42 -2.18 1.48
CA TYR A 166 -4.04 -2.64 0.16
C TYR A 166 -3.69 -4.13 0.18
N VAL A 167 -2.76 -4.53 1.06
CA VAL A 167 -2.26 -5.90 1.17
C VAL A 167 -3.39 -6.88 1.44
N CYS A 168 -4.24 -6.58 2.42
CA CYS A 168 -5.34 -7.46 2.80
C CYS A 168 -6.42 -7.57 1.71
N THR A 169 -6.58 -6.55 0.89
CA THR A 169 -7.52 -6.58 -0.23
C THR A 169 -6.97 -7.36 -1.43
N VAL A 170 -5.72 -7.11 -1.86
CA VAL A 170 -5.12 -7.82 -3.01
C VAL A 170 -4.81 -9.29 -2.74
N THR A 171 -4.69 -9.67 -1.47
CA THR A 171 -4.59 -11.07 -1.03
C THR A 171 -5.96 -11.72 -0.75
N GLY A 172 -7.06 -11.01 -1.03
CA GLY A 172 -8.43 -11.51 -0.93
C GLY A 172 -8.94 -11.75 0.49
N GLN A 173 -8.27 -11.21 1.52
CA GLN A 173 -8.72 -11.30 2.90
C GLN A 173 -9.83 -10.30 3.19
N CYS A 174 -9.73 -9.11 2.59
CA CYS A 174 -10.74 -8.07 2.60
C CYS A 174 -11.46 -8.01 1.25
N GLU A 175 -12.73 -7.61 1.28
CA GLU A 175 -13.50 -7.38 0.06
C GLU A 175 -12.98 -6.11 -0.62
N PHE A 176 -12.66 -6.23 -1.91
CA PHE A 176 -12.39 -5.05 -2.71
C PHE A 176 -13.68 -4.23 -2.83
N PRO A 177 -13.67 -2.90 -2.62
CA PRO A 177 -14.89 -2.12 -2.49
C PRO A 177 -15.85 -2.18 -3.70
N ILE A 178 -15.36 -2.58 -4.88
CA ILE A 178 -16.10 -2.51 -6.15
C ILE A 178 -16.00 -3.83 -6.93
N ASP A 179 -17.09 -4.60 -7.04
CA ASP A 179 -17.09 -5.87 -7.80
C ASP A 179 -17.28 -5.63 -9.32
N PRO A 180 -16.30 -5.98 -10.18
CA PRO A 180 -16.42 -5.81 -11.63
C PRO A 180 -17.58 -6.57 -12.26
N LYS A 181 -17.98 -7.70 -11.69
CA LYS A 181 -19.08 -8.53 -12.23
C LYS A 181 -20.44 -7.87 -12.02
N GLU A 182 -20.58 -7.07 -10.97
CA GLU A 182 -21.84 -6.40 -10.62
C GLU A 182 -21.93 -4.99 -11.21
N GLU A 183 -20.81 -4.27 -11.24
CA GLU A 183 -20.75 -2.83 -11.57
C GLU A 183 -20.26 -2.54 -13.00
N GLY A 184 -19.56 -3.50 -13.63
CA GLY A 184 -19.03 -3.36 -14.98
C GLY A 184 -17.62 -2.74 -15.04
N MET A 185 -16.95 -2.93 -16.18
CA MET A 185 -15.51 -2.66 -16.32
C MET A 185 -15.11 -1.21 -16.01
N CYS A 186 -15.93 -0.24 -16.42
CA CYS A 186 -15.65 1.17 -16.18
C CYS A 186 -15.70 1.54 -14.69
N GLN A 187 -16.70 1.04 -13.96
CA GLN A 187 -16.84 1.29 -12.52
C GLN A 187 -15.72 0.60 -11.74
N PHE A 188 -15.42 -0.65 -12.08
CA PHE A 188 -14.27 -1.36 -11.52
C PHE A 188 -12.96 -0.62 -11.72
N CYS A 189 -12.68 -0.19 -12.96
CA CYS A 189 -11.46 0.53 -13.27
C CYS A 189 -11.34 1.82 -12.43
N GLN A 190 -12.40 2.64 -12.42
CA GLN A 190 -12.39 3.88 -11.63
C GLN A 190 -12.22 3.58 -10.14
N GLY A 191 -12.84 2.51 -9.67
CA GLY A 191 -12.66 1.98 -8.32
C GLY A 191 -11.23 1.61 -7.99
N ALA A 192 -10.56 0.88 -8.87
CA ALA A 192 -9.18 0.43 -8.68
C ALA A 192 -8.21 1.60 -8.54
N PHE A 193 -8.31 2.59 -9.44
CA PHE A 193 -7.46 3.79 -9.35
C PHE A 193 -7.84 4.69 -8.17
N THR A 194 -9.12 4.76 -7.80
CA THR A 194 -9.53 5.49 -6.57
C THR A 194 -8.95 4.82 -5.33
N PHE A 195 -9.07 3.50 -5.23
CA PHE A 195 -8.49 2.70 -4.15
C PHE A 195 -6.97 2.88 -4.05
N MET A 196 -6.28 2.91 -5.18
CA MET A 196 -4.84 3.20 -5.20
C MET A 196 -4.53 4.61 -4.71
N TYR A 197 -5.23 5.64 -5.20
CA TYR A 197 -4.98 7.02 -4.77
C TYR A 197 -5.36 7.29 -3.31
N ASP A 198 -6.36 6.59 -2.77
CA ASP A 198 -6.76 6.74 -1.37
C ASP A 198 -5.72 6.14 -0.40
N LEU A 199 -4.93 5.16 -0.86
CA LEU A 199 -3.99 4.40 -0.02
C LEU A 199 -2.53 4.80 -0.18
N PHE A 200 -2.12 5.29 -1.35
CA PHE A 200 -0.72 5.59 -1.64
C PHE A 200 -0.49 7.08 -1.89
N ASP A 201 0.62 7.60 -1.35
CA ASP A 201 1.15 8.92 -1.71
C ASP A 201 2.24 8.78 -2.79
N PHE A 202 1.79 8.76 -4.04
CA PHE A 202 2.65 8.56 -5.20
C PHE A 202 3.58 9.75 -5.52
N GLN A 203 3.44 10.90 -4.83
CA GLN A 203 4.30 12.07 -5.01
C GLN A 203 5.63 11.98 -4.25
N SER A 204 5.81 10.97 -3.40
CA SER A 204 7.03 10.77 -2.61
C SER A 204 8.17 10.14 -3.44
N GLU A 205 9.45 10.33 -3.05
CA GLU A 205 10.60 9.67 -3.71
C GLU A 205 10.51 8.13 -3.72
N THR A 206 9.75 7.57 -2.77
CA THR A 206 9.38 6.15 -2.66
C THR A 206 8.27 5.72 -3.63
N GLY A 207 7.51 6.68 -4.20
CA GLY A 207 6.30 6.45 -4.99
C GLY A 207 6.56 5.73 -6.32
N SER A 208 7.60 6.07 -7.07
CA SER A 208 7.81 5.54 -8.43
C SER A 208 8.04 4.02 -8.44
N ASN A 209 8.86 3.48 -7.51
CA ASN A 209 9.04 2.02 -7.35
C ASN A 209 7.77 1.33 -6.80
N VAL A 210 6.98 2.03 -5.99
CA VAL A 210 5.74 1.49 -5.41
C VAL A 210 4.63 1.36 -6.47
N ILE A 211 4.57 2.28 -7.45
CA ILE A 211 3.61 2.19 -8.57
C ILE A 211 3.83 0.90 -9.35
N GLU A 212 5.08 0.62 -9.72
CA GLU A 212 5.47 -0.57 -10.48
C GLU A 212 4.92 -1.84 -9.81
N ILE A 213 5.22 -1.97 -8.52
CA ILE A 213 4.88 -3.11 -7.71
C ILE A 213 3.35 -3.18 -7.50
N ALA A 214 2.70 -2.05 -7.19
CA ALA A 214 1.25 -2.01 -6.97
C ALA A 214 0.45 -2.37 -8.23
N LEU A 215 0.92 -1.99 -9.41
CA LEU A 215 0.29 -2.38 -10.68
C LEU A 215 0.40 -3.89 -10.93
N ASP A 216 1.53 -4.51 -10.61
CA ASP A 216 1.67 -5.97 -10.72
C ASP A 216 0.72 -6.71 -9.75
N TYR A 217 0.52 -6.16 -8.55
CA TYR A 217 -0.32 -6.84 -7.56
C TYR A 217 -1.83 -6.69 -7.77
N VAL A 218 -2.28 -5.70 -8.56
CA VAL A 218 -3.71 -5.50 -8.84
C VAL A 218 -4.36 -6.71 -9.51
N CYS A 219 -3.60 -7.47 -10.30
CA CYS A 219 -4.11 -8.65 -10.99
C CYS A 219 -4.43 -9.81 -10.05
N TYR A 220 -3.90 -9.83 -8.82
CA TYR A 220 -4.22 -10.86 -7.83
C TYR A 220 -5.63 -10.72 -7.23
N LEU A 221 -6.30 -9.57 -7.43
CA LEU A 221 -7.73 -9.41 -7.13
C LEU A 221 -8.61 -10.39 -7.92
N PHE A 222 -8.17 -10.82 -9.09
CA PHE A 222 -8.86 -11.82 -9.90
C PHE A 222 -8.45 -13.22 -9.46
N GLU A 223 -9.38 -14.17 -9.42
CA GLU A 223 -9.06 -15.59 -9.19
C GLU A 223 -8.06 -16.13 -10.22
N GLU A 224 -7.30 -17.17 -9.86
CA GLU A 224 -6.40 -17.85 -10.78
C GLU A 224 -7.12 -18.33 -12.05
N GLY A 225 -6.59 -17.95 -13.21
CA GLY A 225 -7.12 -18.36 -14.51
C GLY A 225 -7.00 -17.27 -15.56
N ALA A 226 -7.77 -17.44 -16.64
CA ALA A 226 -7.63 -16.63 -17.85
C ALA A 226 -7.81 -15.13 -17.63
N THR A 227 -8.69 -14.71 -16.70
CA THR A 227 -8.91 -13.29 -16.40
C THR A 227 -7.69 -12.67 -15.73
N ARG A 228 -7.10 -13.35 -14.73
CA ARG A 228 -5.85 -12.93 -14.10
C ARG A 228 -4.70 -12.86 -15.11
N ASP A 229 -4.56 -13.87 -15.97
CA ASP A 229 -3.53 -13.88 -17.02
C ASP A 229 -3.69 -12.72 -18.02
N GLN A 230 -4.93 -12.42 -18.42
CA GLN A 230 -5.24 -11.28 -19.29
C GLN A 230 -4.94 -9.95 -18.61
N CYS A 231 -5.21 -9.81 -17.31
CA CYS A 231 -4.82 -8.64 -16.54
C CYS A 231 -3.31 -8.42 -16.60
N PHE A 232 -2.50 -9.46 -16.32
CA PHE A 232 -1.05 -9.33 -16.40
C PHE A 232 -0.57 -8.94 -17.80
N ILE A 233 -1.15 -9.52 -18.85
CA ILE A 233 -0.80 -9.14 -20.23
C ILE A 233 -1.13 -7.66 -20.49
N PHE A 234 -2.28 -7.19 -20.02
CA PHE A 234 -2.72 -5.81 -20.16
C PHE A 234 -1.80 -4.84 -19.40
N ILE A 235 -1.54 -5.09 -18.11
CA ILE A 235 -0.65 -4.26 -17.30
C ILE A 235 0.74 -4.17 -17.94
N ASN A 236 1.29 -5.29 -18.41
CA ASN A 236 2.59 -5.30 -19.10
C ASN A 236 2.59 -4.54 -20.44
N GLN A 237 1.46 -4.46 -21.14
CA GLN A 237 1.34 -3.74 -22.41
C GLN A 237 1.17 -2.24 -22.20
N GLU A 238 0.39 -1.85 -21.20
CA GLU A 238 0.09 -0.45 -20.88
C GLU A 238 0.99 0.13 -19.79
N TYR A 239 2.01 -0.60 -19.37
CA TYR A 239 2.83 -0.29 -18.20
C TYR A 239 3.34 1.15 -18.19
N ASP A 240 4.07 1.55 -19.23
CA ASP A 240 4.65 2.89 -19.34
C ASP A 240 3.56 3.99 -19.31
N ASN A 241 2.40 3.72 -19.93
CA ASN A 241 1.27 4.64 -19.93
C ASN A 241 0.64 4.74 -18.54
N LEU A 242 0.41 3.62 -17.86
CA LEU A 242 -0.18 3.55 -16.53
C LEU A 242 0.70 4.25 -15.50
N VAL A 243 2.00 3.98 -15.50
CA VAL A 243 2.98 4.67 -14.65
C VAL A 243 2.92 6.16 -14.91
N HIS A 244 3.00 6.58 -16.18
CA HIS A 244 2.92 7.98 -16.56
C HIS A 244 1.63 8.65 -16.08
N TYR A 245 0.48 8.00 -16.24
CA TYR A 245 -0.81 8.55 -15.80
C TYR A 245 -0.89 8.70 -14.27
N ILE A 246 -0.35 7.74 -13.52
CA ILE A 246 -0.35 7.78 -12.05
C ILE A 246 0.62 8.85 -11.53
N GLU A 247 1.84 8.90 -12.07
CA GLU A 247 2.86 9.90 -11.71
C GLU A 247 2.39 11.35 -11.97
N ASN A 248 1.53 11.53 -12.98
CA ASN A 248 0.93 12.82 -13.33
C ASN A 248 -0.47 13.04 -12.74
N GLU A 249 -0.91 12.19 -11.79
CA GLU A 249 -2.19 12.29 -11.06
C GLU A 249 -3.43 12.38 -11.96
N PHE A 250 -3.46 11.64 -13.06
CA PHE A 250 -4.64 11.61 -13.91
C PHE A 250 -5.82 11.05 -13.10
N SER A 251 -7.01 11.65 -13.24
CA SER A 251 -8.18 11.20 -12.48
C SER A 251 -8.51 9.72 -12.80
N PRO A 252 -9.11 8.95 -11.88
CA PRO A 252 -9.51 7.57 -12.17
C PRO A 252 -10.36 7.44 -13.44
N LYS A 253 -11.29 8.39 -13.66
CA LYS A 253 -12.08 8.46 -14.90
C LYS A 253 -11.19 8.64 -16.12
N ALA A 254 -10.16 9.48 -16.03
CA ALA A 254 -9.23 9.72 -17.13
C ALA A 254 -8.44 8.49 -17.52
N ILE A 255 -7.82 7.85 -16.53
CA ILE A 255 -7.04 6.64 -16.77
C ILE A 255 -7.94 5.59 -17.42
N CYS A 256 -9.14 5.37 -16.88
CA CYS A 256 -10.07 4.38 -17.39
C CYS A 256 -10.62 4.68 -18.78
N SER A 257 -10.75 5.95 -19.17
CA SER A 257 -11.07 6.31 -20.55
C SER A 257 -9.88 6.15 -21.49
N LEU A 258 -8.65 6.45 -21.04
CA LEU A 258 -7.43 6.33 -21.86
C LEU A 258 -7.05 4.88 -22.16
N ILE A 259 -7.39 3.95 -21.27
CA ILE A 259 -7.14 2.51 -21.44
C ILE A 259 -8.36 1.74 -21.98
N ASP A 260 -9.35 2.43 -22.53
CA ASP A 260 -10.59 1.86 -23.09
C ASP A 260 -11.42 1.00 -22.11
N ALA A 261 -11.23 1.17 -20.80
CA ALA A 261 -12.05 0.49 -19.77
C ALA A 261 -13.41 1.18 -19.57
N CYS A 262 -13.48 2.48 -19.85
CA CYS A 262 -14.69 3.27 -19.88
C CYS A 262 -15.02 3.66 -21.31
N ASP A 263 -16.22 3.28 -21.77
CA ASP A 263 -16.75 3.77 -23.05
C ASP A 263 -16.75 5.30 -23.04
N TYR A 264 -16.06 5.88 -24.00
CA TYR A 264 -16.21 7.27 -24.36
C TYR A 264 -17.09 7.32 -25.60
N GLU A 265 -18.38 7.60 -25.44
CA GLU A 265 -19.23 7.83 -26.61
C GLU A 265 -18.73 9.08 -27.33
N ASP A 266 -18.16 8.88 -28.53
CA ASP A 266 -17.64 9.93 -29.41
C ASP A 266 -18.72 11.02 -29.53
N PRO A 267 -18.56 12.16 -28.86
CA PRO A 267 -19.67 13.05 -28.65
C PRO A 267 -19.99 13.71 -29.98
N VAL A 268 -21.26 13.66 -30.38
CA VAL A 268 -21.70 14.29 -31.62
C VAL A 268 -21.71 15.79 -31.43
N TYR A 269 -20.83 16.49 -32.13
CA TYR A 269 -20.79 17.96 -32.18
C TYR A 269 -20.98 18.44 -33.61
N GLU A 270 -21.76 19.50 -33.78
CA GLU A 270 -22.01 20.14 -35.08
C GLU A 270 -21.24 21.47 -35.22
N THR A 271 -20.80 22.04 -34.10
CA THR A 271 -20.18 23.38 -34.07
C THR A 271 -18.85 23.41 -33.31
N GLU A 272 -18.02 24.43 -33.61
CA GLU A 272 -16.78 24.68 -32.85
C GLU A 272 -17.06 24.97 -31.35
N CYS A 273 -18.19 25.60 -31.03
CA CYS A 273 -18.60 25.86 -29.65
C CYS A 273 -18.95 24.57 -28.90
N GLU A 274 -19.71 23.67 -29.52
CA GLU A 274 -20.02 22.36 -28.93
C GLU A 274 -18.77 21.52 -28.74
N PHE A 275 -17.90 21.46 -29.75
CA PHE A 275 -16.60 20.79 -29.63
C PHE A 275 -15.80 21.34 -28.45
N CYS A 276 -15.72 22.67 -28.33
CA CYS A 276 -15.02 23.31 -27.22
C CYS A 276 -15.60 22.91 -25.86
N ARG A 277 -16.93 22.98 -25.70
CA ARG A 277 -17.58 22.65 -24.43
C ARG A 277 -17.30 21.22 -24.00
N ILE A 278 -17.40 20.28 -24.94
CA ILE A 278 -17.11 18.87 -24.72
C ILE A 278 -15.64 18.71 -24.35
N PHE A 279 -14.73 19.21 -25.19
CA PHE A 279 -13.29 19.09 -24.99
C PHE A 279 -12.86 19.66 -23.65
N TYR A 280 -13.34 20.86 -23.31
CA TYR A 280 -12.91 21.56 -22.12
C TYR A 280 -13.54 20.97 -20.85
N GLN A 281 -14.81 20.54 -20.90
CA GLN A 281 -15.41 19.81 -19.79
C GLN A 281 -14.72 18.47 -19.57
N LEU A 282 -14.35 17.77 -20.65
CA LEU A 282 -13.55 16.57 -20.57
C LEU A 282 -12.20 16.88 -19.90
N ALA A 283 -11.45 17.88 -20.37
CA ALA A 283 -10.20 18.28 -19.75
C ALA A 283 -10.35 18.58 -18.24
N LEU A 284 -11.40 19.28 -17.83
CA LEU A 284 -11.72 19.51 -16.41
C LEU A 284 -12.04 18.24 -15.63
N ASP A 285 -12.74 17.28 -16.23
CA ASP A 285 -13.04 15.99 -15.62
C ASP A 285 -11.80 15.09 -15.49
N LEU A 286 -10.79 15.30 -16.35
CA LEU A 286 -9.58 14.47 -16.41
C LEU A 286 -8.44 14.97 -15.50
N ILE A 287 -8.36 16.27 -15.20
CA ILE A 287 -7.33 16.84 -14.30
C ILE A 287 -7.66 16.62 -12.81
N SER A 288 -6.63 16.42 -11.99
CA SER A 288 -6.76 16.37 -10.52
C SER A 288 -7.16 17.72 -9.91
N PHE A 289 -7.52 17.73 -8.62
CA PHE A 289 -7.89 18.98 -7.97
C PHE A 289 -6.72 19.99 -7.89
N ASP A 290 -5.48 19.52 -7.87
CA ASP A 290 -4.29 20.35 -7.68
C ASP A 290 -3.30 20.24 -8.86
N ALA A 291 -3.80 19.93 -10.06
CA ALA A 291 -2.99 19.73 -11.26
C ALA A 291 -2.04 20.89 -11.56
N THR A 292 -0.77 20.57 -11.82
CA THR A 292 0.29 21.53 -12.19
C THR A 292 0.18 21.93 -13.66
N GLU A 293 0.87 23.01 -14.06
CA GLU A 293 0.98 23.37 -15.49
C GLU A 293 1.57 22.22 -16.32
N ASP A 294 2.58 21.52 -15.79
CA ASP A 294 3.21 20.37 -16.44
C ASP A 294 2.23 19.20 -16.60
N ALA A 295 1.47 18.85 -15.56
CA ALA A 295 0.46 17.79 -15.63
C ALA A 295 -0.65 18.11 -16.66
N ILE A 296 -1.03 19.39 -16.77
CA ILE A 296 -2.00 19.83 -17.78
C ILE A 296 -1.40 19.70 -19.19
N MET A 297 -0.14 20.07 -19.41
CA MET A 297 0.52 19.91 -20.71
C MET A 297 0.51 18.44 -21.15
N GLU A 298 0.89 17.53 -20.25
CA GLU A 298 0.88 16.08 -20.52
C GLU A 298 -0.54 15.59 -20.83
N LEU A 299 -1.55 15.98 -20.04
CA LEU A 299 -2.94 15.62 -20.31
C LEU A 299 -3.39 16.06 -21.71
N MET A 300 -2.99 17.26 -22.14
CA MET A 300 -3.36 17.78 -23.46
C MET A 300 -2.79 16.93 -24.61
N GLU A 301 -1.66 16.25 -24.42
CA GLU A 301 -1.12 15.33 -25.42
C GLU A 301 -1.97 14.06 -25.55
N HIS A 302 -2.56 13.62 -24.43
CA HIS A 302 -3.31 12.37 -24.33
C HIS A 302 -4.83 12.50 -24.57
N ILE A 303 -5.44 13.65 -24.24
CA ILE A 303 -6.90 13.85 -24.34
C ILE A 303 -7.43 13.64 -25.77
N CYS A 304 -6.60 13.89 -26.79
CA CYS A 304 -7.00 13.67 -28.18
C CYS A 304 -7.08 12.20 -28.59
N VAL A 305 -6.46 11.28 -27.83
CA VAL A 305 -6.50 9.84 -28.11
C VAL A 305 -7.86 9.24 -27.71
N ILE A 306 -8.55 9.85 -26.75
CA ILE A 306 -9.87 9.45 -26.25
C ILE A 306 -10.95 9.48 -27.36
N PHE A 307 -10.77 10.31 -28.40
CA PHE A 307 -11.72 10.37 -29.50
C PHE A 307 -11.52 9.21 -30.48
N ASP A 308 -12.59 8.46 -30.77
CA ASP A 308 -12.54 7.27 -31.62
C ASP A 308 -12.21 7.60 -33.08
N SER A 309 -12.82 8.67 -33.61
CA SER A 309 -12.66 9.01 -35.01
C SER A 309 -11.35 9.78 -35.27
N LYS A 310 -10.57 9.35 -36.27
CA LYS A 310 -9.36 10.09 -36.73
C LYS A 310 -9.63 11.56 -37.08
N VAL A 311 -10.87 11.88 -37.44
CA VAL A 311 -11.29 13.26 -37.71
C VAL A 311 -11.40 14.05 -36.41
N ALA A 312 -12.03 13.49 -35.38
CA ALA A 312 -12.11 14.10 -34.05
C ALA A 312 -10.71 14.23 -33.41
N GLN A 313 -9.87 13.20 -33.47
CA GLN A 313 -8.49 13.26 -32.98
C GLN A 313 -7.70 14.41 -33.63
N LYS A 314 -7.81 14.57 -34.95
CA LYS A 314 -7.14 15.66 -35.67
C LYS A 314 -7.74 17.03 -35.33
N THR A 315 -9.06 17.11 -35.17
CA THR A 315 -9.76 18.34 -34.78
C THR A 315 -9.32 18.78 -33.38
N CYS A 316 -9.22 17.83 -32.45
CA CYS A 316 -8.69 18.03 -31.11
C CYS A 316 -7.27 18.59 -31.12
N LYS A 317 -6.34 17.97 -31.86
CA LYS A 317 -4.95 18.46 -31.95
C LYS A 317 -4.88 19.90 -32.46
N ILE A 318 -5.63 20.21 -33.53
CA ILE A 318 -5.71 21.57 -34.07
C ILE A 318 -6.27 22.56 -33.04
N PHE A 319 -7.28 22.15 -32.27
CA PHE A 319 -7.87 22.98 -31.23
C PHE A 319 -6.89 23.27 -30.09
N ILE A 320 -6.15 22.25 -29.63
CA ILE A 320 -5.10 22.38 -28.62
C ILE A 320 -4.00 23.32 -29.12
N ASP A 321 -3.41 23.04 -30.28
CA ASP A 321 -2.31 23.83 -30.85
C ASP A 321 -2.67 25.32 -30.99
N LYS A 322 -3.94 25.61 -31.32
CA LYS A 322 -4.44 26.98 -31.50
C LYS A 322 -4.64 27.72 -30.18
N ASN A 323 -4.96 27.00 -29.11
CA ASN A 323 -5.39 27.59 -27.84
C ASN A 323 -4.49 27.25 -26.64
N PHE A 324 -3.34 26.62 -26.87
CA PHE A 324 -2.45 26.02 -25.87
C PHE A 324 -2.25 26.88 -24.61
N ASP A 325 -1.70 28.09 -24.76
CA ASP A 325 -1.42 28.97 -23.61
C ASP A 325 -2.68 29.32 -22.80
N LYS A 326 -3.79 29.58 -23.51
CA LYS A 326 -5.07 29.91 -22.86
C LYS A 326 -5.67 28.69 -22.19
N LEU A 327 -5.50 27.51 -22.78
CA LEU A 327 -6.01 26.25 -22.24
C LEU A 327 -5.31 25.95 -20.92
N ILE A 328 -3.97 26.03 -20.87
CA ILE A 328 -3.21 25.89 -19.61
C ILE A 328 -3.73 26.87 -18.57
N GLU A 329 -3.74 28.17 -18.87
CA GLU A 329 -4.20 29.19 -17.91
C GLU A 329 -5.62 28.91 -17.39
N SER A 330 -6.56 28.61 -18.30
CA SER A 330 -7.95 28.37 -17.94
C SER A 330 -8.18 27.08 -17.13
N LEU A 331 -7.42 26.02 -17.43
CA LEU A 331 -7.52 24.73 -16.74
C LEU A 331 -6.88 24.80 -15.35
N VAL A 332 -5.71 25.45 -15.21
CA VAL A 332 -5.10 25.75 -13.90
C VAL A 332 -6.08 26.55 -13.03
N GLN A 333 -6.73 27.56 -13.60
CA GLN A 333 -7.70 28.41 -12.88
C GLN A 333 -9.10 27.79 -12.79
N LYS A 334 -9.33 26.63 -13.41
CA LYS A 334 -10.61 25.92 -13.50
C LYS A 334 -11.78 26.83 -13.86
N TYR A 335 -11.60 27.67 -14.87
CA TYR A 335 -12.69 28.52 -15.33
C TYR A 335 -13.89 27.69 -15.75
N PRO A 336 -15.14 28.14 -15.50
CA PRO A 336 -16.33 27.45 -15.98
C PRO A 336 -16.27 27.25 -17.50
N THR A 337 -16.70 26.08 -17.97
CA THR A 337 -16.64 25.65 -19.37
C THR A 337 -17.14 26.70 -20.35
N GLU A 338 -18.25 27.38 -20.01
CA GLU A 338 -18.81 28.41 -20.88
C GLU A 338 -17.88 29.61 -21.04
N LEU A 339 -17.34 30.11 -19.93
CA LEU A 339 -16.42 31.24 -19.91
C LEU A 339 -15.12 30.91 -20.67
N ALA A 340 -14.57 29.73 -20.45
CA ALA A 340 -13.37 29.28 -21.15
C ALA A 340 -13.60 29.22 -22.66
N CYS A 341 -14.72 28.64 -23.10
CA CYS A 341 -15.04 28.55 -24.53
C CYS A 341 -15.34 29.90 -25.20
N GLU A 342 -15.86 30.87 -24.47
CA GLU A 342 -15.93 32.26 -24.92
C GLU A 342 -14.52 32.89 -25.04
N MET A 343 -13.62 32.66 -24.08
CA MET A 343 -12.24 33.16 -24.10
C MET A 343 -11.40 32.59 -25.25
N PHE A 344 -11.68 31.34 -25.65
CA PHE A 344 -11.07 30.72 -26.85
C PHE A 344 -11.70 31.24 -28.16
N GLY A 345 -12.81 31.98 -28.07
CA GLY A 345 -13.57 32.46 -29.23
C GLY A 345 -14.32 31.35 -29.96
N ALA A 346 -14.50 30.20 -29.33
CA ALA A 346 -15.26 29.08 -29.88
C ALA A 346 -16.77 29.28 -29.71
N CYS A 347 -17.18 29.87 -28.57
CA CYS A 347 -18.55 30.26 -28.29
C CYS A 347 -18.71 31.78 -28.37
N THR A 348 -19.90 32.24 -28.78
CA THR A 348 -20.29 33.65 -28.71
C THR A 348 -21.02 33.92 -27.40
N MET A 349 -20.76 35.07 -26.78
CA MET A 349 -21.50 35.61 -25.62
C MET A 349 -23.01 35.67 -25.83
#